data_AF-A0A1J3JSL2-F1
#
_entry.id   AF-A0A1J3JSL2-F1
#
_cell.length_a   1.000
_cell.length_b   1.000
_cell.length_c   1.000
_cell.angle_alpha   90.00
_cell.angle_beta   90.00
_cell.angle_gamma   90.00
#
_symmetry.space_group_name_H-M   'P 1'
#
loop_
_entity.id
_entity.type
_entity.pdbx_description
1 polymer ?
#
loop_
_entity_poly.entity_id
_entity_poly.type
_entity_poly.pdbx_seq_one_letter_code
_entity_poly.pdbx_strand_id
1 'polypeptide(L)'
;FIYTSFQERATFISHGNTARLAKELGDSKLAQICGTIAADEKRHETAYTKIVEKLFEIDPDTTIVGFADMMKKKISMPAHLMYDGRDDNLFDHFSSVAQRLGVYTARDYADILEFLVRRWNVEKLSGLSGEGHRAQDYLCGLPARIRKLEERAQGRNKEAARNIPFSWIFGREIRA
;
A
#
# COMPACT_ATOMS: atom_id res chain seq x y z
N PHE A 1 13.56 5.28 4.71
CA PHE A 1 12.70 4.61 5.72
C PHE A 1 11.20 4.92 5.58
N ILE A 2 10.79 6.02 4.94
CA ILE A 2 9.37 6.25 4.61
C ILE A 2 8.82 5.15 3.69
N TYR A 3 9.54 4.83 2.61
CA TYR A 3 9.18 3.75 1.69
C TYR A 3 8.98 2.41 2.41
N THR A 4 9.94 2.01 3.25
CA THR A 4 9.86 0.73 3.98
C THR A 4 8.73 0.73 4.99
N SER A 5 8.51 1.82 5.74
CA SER A 5 7.35 1.95 6.63
C SER A 5 6.01 1.75 5.91
N PHE A 6 5.91 2.26 4.69
CA PHE A 6 4.72 2.08 3.86
C PHE A 6 4.59 0.64 3.37
N GLN A 7 5.65 0.08 2.81
CA GLN A 7 5.64 -1.27 2.23
C GLN A 7 5.37 -2.35 3.27
N GLU A 8 5.99 -2.29 4.45
CA GLU A 8 5.73 -3.27 5.52
C GLU A 8 4.28 -3.25 5.99
N ARG A 9 3.66 -2.07 6.01
CA ARG A 9 2.23 -1.99 6.32
C ARG A 9 1.37 -2.56 5.18
N ALA A 10 1.77 -2.35 3.93
CA ALA A 10 1.09 -2.93 2.76
C ALA A 10 1.17 -4.45 2.75
N THR A 11 2.32 -5.04 3.06
CA THR A 11 2.50 -6.49 3.17
C THR A 11 1.75 -7.06 4.38
N PHE A 12 1.77 -6.39 5.54
CA PHE A 12 0.95 -6.74 6.70
C PHE A 12 -0.54 -6.85 6.34
N ILE A 13 -1.10 -5.84 5.66
CA ILE A 13 -2.50 -5.84 5.22
C ILE A 13 -2.76 -6.97 4.23
N SER A 14 -1.90 -7.11 3.21
CA SER A 14 -2.05 -8.12 2.17
C SER A 14 -2.06 -9.53 2.76
N HIS A 15 -1.07 -9.87 3.59
CA HIS A 15 -0.99 -11.18 4.25
C HIS A 15 -2.12 -11.40 5.24
N GLY A 16 -2.54 -10.39 6.00
CA GLY A 16 -3.67 -10.47 6.91
C GLY A 16 -4.99 -10.77 6.18
N ASN A 17 -5.22 -10.10 5.04
CA ASN A 17 -6.40 -10.34 4.21
C ASN A 17 -6.37 -11.73 3.56
N THR A 18 -5.22 -12.17 3.04
CA THR A 18 -5.07 -13.54 2.53
C THR A 18 -5.29 -14.59 3.62
N ALA A 19 -4.81 -14.35 4.85
CA ALA A 19 -5.06 -15.25 5.98
C ALA A 19 -6.55 -15.39 6.30
N ARG A 20 -7.28 -14.27 6.28
CA ARG A 20 -8.74 -14.27 6.48
C ARG A 20 -9.45 -15.04 5.37
N LEU A 21 -9.11 -14.80 4.11
CA LEU A 21 -9.67 -15.54 2.96
C LEU A 21 -9.39 -17.05 3.06
N ALA A 22 -8.16 -17.45 3.40
CA ALA A 22 -7.81 -18.85 3.58
C ALA A 22 -8.67 -19.52 4.66
N LYS A 23 -8.89 -18.82 5.79
CA LYS A 23 -9.75 -19.30 6.87
C LYS A 23 -11.21 -19.41 6.45
N GLU A 24 -11.73 -18.42 5.72
CA GLU A 24 -13.09 -18.42 5.16
C GLU A 24 -13.32 -19.59 4.19
N LEU A 25 -12.28 -19.99 3.45
CA LEU A 25 -12.29 -21.16 2.55
C LEU A 25 -12.01 -22.50 3.27
N GLY A 26 -11.88 -22.49 4.59
CA GLY A 26 -11.71 -23.69 5.41
C GLY A 26 -10.26 -24.17 5.59
N ASP A 27 -9.26 -23.44 5.09
CA ASP A 27 -7.85 -23.80 5.24
C ASP A 27 -7.21 -23.06 6.43
N SER A 28 -7.29 -23.69 7.60
CA SER A 28 -6.71 -23.14 8.84
C SER A 28 -5.18 -23.10 8.85
N LYS A 29 -4.51 -24.01 8.12
CA LYS A 29 -3.04 -24.05 8.08
C LYS A 29 -2.49 -22.93 7.20
N LEU A 30 -3.09 -22.72 6.03
CA LEU A 30 -2.72 -21.60 5.17
C LEU A 30 -3.00 -20.26 5.87
N ALA A 31 -4.12 -20.14 6.58
CA ALA A 31 -4.41 -18.97 7.40
C ALA A 31 -3.33 -18.72 8.47
N GLN A 32 -2.84 -19.77 9.13
CA GLN A 32 -1.76 -19.67 10.10
C GLN A 32 -0.44 -19.23 9.47
N ILE A 33 -0.09 -19.76 8.29
CA ILE A 33 1.12 -19.37 7.55
C ILE A 33 1.08 -17.88 7.21
N CYS A 34 0.00 -17.42 6.57
CA CYS A 34 -0.16 -16.02 6.19
C CYS A 34 -0.20 -15.09 7.42
N GLY A 35 -0.88 -15.51 8.50
CA GLY A 35 -0.94 -14.75 9.74
C GLY A 35 0.41 -14.64 10.46
N THR A 36 1.25 -15.68 10.39
CA THR A 36 2.60 -15.66 10.97
C THR A 36 3.49 -14.66 10.23
N ILE A 37 3.46 -14.66 8.89
CA ILE A 37 4.19 -13.67 8.09
C ILE A 37 3.68 -12.25 8.42
N ALA A 38 2.37 -12.04 8.45
CA ALA A 38 1.79 -10.73 8.79
C ALA A 38 2.26 -10.23 10.18
N ALA A 39 2.40 -11.12 11.17
CA ALA A 39 2.91 -10.75 12.48
C ALA A 39 4.36 -10.24 12.42
N ASP A 40 5.18 -10.79 11.54
CA ASP A 40 6.55 -10.33 11.30
C ASP A 40 6.56 -8.95 10.64
N GLU A 41 5.76 -8.75 9.59
CA GLU A 41 5.65 -7.46 8.91
C GLU A 41 5.16 -6.36 9.85
N LYS A 42 4.31 -6.69 10.82
CA LYS A 42 3.88 -5.72 11.84
C LYS A 42 5.04 -5.26 12.71
N ARG A 43 5.98 -6.15 13.03
CA ARG A 43 7.20 -5.80 13.80
C ARG A 43 8.14 -4.95 12.95
N HIS A 44 8.29 -5.27 11.67
CA HIS A 44 9.07 -4.47 10.72
C HIS A 44 8.50 -3.06 10.54
N GLU A 45 7.19 -2.93 10.31
CA GLU A 45 6.47 -1.65 10.26
C GLU A 45 6.74 -0.83 11.52
N THR A 46 6.65 -1.47 12.70
CA THR A 46 6.89 -0.80 13.98
C THR A 46 8.33 -0.28 14.10
N ALA A 47 9.32 -1.05 13.64
CA ALA A 47 10.72 -0.63 13.66
C ALA A 47 10.96 0.56 12.72
N TYR A 48 10.53 0.47 11.45
CA TYR A 48 10.76 1.55 10.49
C TYR A 48 10.00 2.83 10.81
N THR A 49 8.76 2.72 11.32
CA THR A 49 7.98 3.89 11.73
C THR A 49 8.62 4.63 12.90
N LYS A 50 9.28 3.93 13.84
CA LYS A 50 10.07 4.55 14.92
C LYS A 50 11.31 5.28 14.40
N ILE A 51 11.97 4.76 13.37
CA ILE A 51 13.11 5.45 12.74
C ILE A 51 12.65 6.79 12.16
N VAL A 52 11.55 6.80 11.41
CA VAL A 52 11.02 8.04 10.80
C VAL A 52 10.47 8.99 11.87
N GLU A 53 9.84 8.48 12.92
CA GLU A 53 9.45 9.28 14.09
C GLU A 53 10.65 10.01 14.69
N LYS A 54 11.78 9.32 14.89
CA LYS A 54 12.99 9.96 15.40
C LYS A 54 13.57 10.99 14.43
N LEU A 55 13.46 10.76 13.12
CA LEU A 55 13.85 11.74 12.11
C LEU A 55 12.98 13.01 12.16
N PHE A 56 11.67 12.88 12.42
CA PHE A 56 10.81 14.06 12.65
C PHE A 56 11.17 14.84 13.91
N GLU A 57 11.69 14.20 14.96
CA GLU A 57 12.18 14.90 16.15
C GLU A 57 13.48 15.68 15.90
N ILE A 58 14.36 15.16 15.05
CA ILE A 58 15.71 15.73 14.81
C ILE A 58 15.70 16.75 13.66
N ASP A 59 15.04 16.40 12.55
CA ASP A 59 15.01 17.20 11.33
C ASP A 59 13.61 17.12 10.67
N PRO A 60 12.62 17.83 11.24
CA PRO A 60 11.24 17.77 10.78
C PRO A 60 11.06 18.29 9.34
N ASP A 61 11.87 19.27 8.91
CA ASP A 61 11.72 19.91 7.60
C ASP A 61 12.20 18.99 6.47
N THR A 62 13.40 18.42 6.58
CA THR A 62 13.88 17.46 5.58
C THR A 62 13.01 16.21 5.56
N THR A 63 12.56 15.75 6.73
CA THR A 63 11.75 14.53 6.84
C THR A 63 10.38 14.70 6.19
N ILE A 64 9.69 15.84 6.40
CA ILE A 64 8.38 16.08 5.79
C ILE A 64 8.48 16.27 4.27
N VAL A 65 9.54 16.95 3.79
CA VAL A 65 9.80 17.12 2.36
C VAL A 65 10.08 15.77 1.71
N GLY A 66 10.90 14.92 2.34
CA GLY A 66 11.16 13.56 1.89
C GLY A 66 9.89 12.69 1.85
N PHE A 67 8.99 12.85 2.82
CA PHE A 67 7.72 12.14 2.82
C PHE A 67 6.81 12.60 1.66
N ALA A 68 6.72 13.92 1.44
CA ALA A 68 5.97 14.46 0.32
C ALA A 68 6.55 14.04 -1.04
N ASP A 69 7.88 14.03 -1.19
CA ASP A 69 8.55 13.56 -2.41
C ASP A 69 8.22 12.10 -2.73
N MET A 70 8.30 11.21 -1.74
CA MET A 70 7.91 9.80 -1.90
C MET A 70 6.44 9.65 -2.33
N MET A 71 5.54 10.47 -1.77
CA MET A 71 4.13 10.43 -2.16
C MET A 71 3.87 11.01 -3.55
N LYS A 72 4.61 12.05 -3.96
CA LYS A 72 4.54 12.61 -5.33
C LYS A 72 5.00 11.60 -6.39
N LYS A 73 6.06 10.85 -6.09
CA LYS A 73 6.57 9.77 -6.94
C LYS A 73 5.64 8.54 -6.97
N LYS A 74 4.70 8.47 -6.03
CA LYS A 74 3.90 7.29 -5.68
C LYS A 74 4.79 6.18 -5.12
N ILE A 75 4.29 5.45 -4.14
CA ILE A 75 4.99 4.29 -3.61
C ILE A 75 4.85 3.14 -4.61
N SER A 76 5.84 3.00 -5.50
CA SER A 76 5.91 1.91 -6.46
C SER A 76 6.06 0.57 -5.75
N MET A 77 5.23 -0.40 -6.13
CA MET A 77 5.36 -1.76 -5.60
C MET A 77 6.70 -2.36 -6.03
N PRO A 78 7.40 -3.10 -5.15
CA PRO A 78 8.71 -3.67 -5.49
C PRO A 78 8.67 -4.54 -6.75
N ALA A 79 7.59 -5.32 -6.91
CA ALA A 79 7.37 -6.23 -8.03
C ALA A 79 6.66 -5.58 -9.25
N HIS A 80 6.69 -4.26 -9.40
CA HIS A 80 5.97 -3.58 -10.50
C HIS A 80 6.49 -3.94 -11.91
N LEU A 81 7.69 -4.51 -12.02
CA LEU A 81 8.29 -5.01 -13.28
C LEU A 81 8.13 -6.54 -13.43
N MET A 82 7.14 -7.14 -12.76
CA MET A 82 6.89 -8.57 -12.81
C MET A 82 6.56 -9.01 -14.25
N TYR A 83 7.26 -10.06 -14.72
CA TYR A 83 7.14 -10.62 -16.05
C TYR A 83 7.32 -12.14 -16.01
N ASP A 84 6.49 -12.88 -16.74
CA ASP A 84 6.52 -14.35 -16.79
C ASP A 84 7.03 -14.92 -18.13
N GLY A 85 7.58 -14.08 -19.01
CA GLY A 85 8.00 -14.49 -20.35
C GLY A 85 6.94 -14.34 -21.44
N ARG A 86 5.72 -13.90 -21.10
CA ARG A 86 4.62 -13.79 -22.08
C ARG A 86 3.63 -12.65 -21.82
N ASP A 87 3.42 -12.23 -20.58
CA ASP A 87 2.51 -11.14 -20.25
C ASP A 87 3.27 -9.89 -19.81
N ASP A 88 3.36 -8.91 -20.71
CA ASP A 88 4.04 -7.63 -20.46
C ASP A 88 3.34 -6.78 -19.39
N ASN A 89 2.08 -7.08 -19.04
CA ASN A 89 1.28 -6.34 -18.06
C ASN A 89 0.95 -7.20 -16.83
N LEU A 90 1.77 -8.23 -16.55
CA LEU A 90 1.49 -9.22 -15.51
C LEU A 90 1.29 -8.60 -14.12
N PHE A 91 2.04 -7.55 -13.77
CA PHE A 91 1.84 -6.84 -12.51
C PHE A 91 0.47 -6.16 -12.41
N ASP A 92 0.00 -5.54 -13.48
CA ASP A 92 -1.29 -4.85 -13.50
C ASP A 92 -2.44 -5.86 -13.44
N HIS A 93 -2.33 -6.98 -14.18
CA HIS A 93 -3.31 -8.06 -14.13
C HIS A 93 -3.37 -8.71 -12.73
N PHE A 94 -2.21 -9.00 -12.12
CA PHE A 94 -2.13 -9.49 -10.73
C PHE A 94 -2.76 -8.49 -9.75
N SER A 95 -2.42 -7.21 -9.88
CA SER A 95 -2.92 -6.15 -9.01
C SER A 95 -4.44 -5.98 -9.12
N SER A 96 -5.00 -6.14 -10.32
CA SER A 96 -6.45 -6.10 -10.53
C SER A 96 -7.17 -7.25 -9.82
N VAL A 97 -6.61 -8.46 -9.89
CA VAL A 97 -7.14 -9.61 -9.13
C VAL A 97 -7.06 -9.38 -7.62
N ALA A 98 -5.93 -8.88 -7.11
CA ALA A 98 -5.75 -8.57 -5.68
C ALA A 98 -6.73 -7.49 -5.20
N GLN A 99 -6.93 -6.42 -5.97
CA GLN A 99 -7.92 -5.37 -5.73
C GLN A 99 -9.34 -5.96 -5.67
N ARG A 100 -9.72 -6.80 -6.65
CA ARG A 100 -11.05 -7.38 -6.72
C ARG A 100 -11.34 -8.35 -5.58
N LEU A 101 -10.35 -9.11 -5.14
CA LEU A 101 -10.47 -10.02 -3.99
C LEU A 101 -10.40 -9.29 -2.65
N GLY A 102 -10.10 -7.98 -2.64
CA GLY A 102 -9.92 -7.20 -1.42
C GLY A 102 -8.69 -7.61 -0.62
N VAL A 103 -7.66 -8.16 -1.28
CA VAL A 103 -6.38 -8.51 -0.63
C VAL A 103 -5.57 -7.25 -0.38
N TYR A 104 -5.43 -6.42 -1.41
CA TYR A 104 -4.83 -5.10 -1.31
C TYR A 104 -5.47 -4.17 -2.34
N THR A 105 -5.96 -3.03 -1.89
CA THR A 105 -6.73 -2.10 -2.70
C THR A 105 -6.13 -0.70 -2.69
N ALA A 106 -6.56 0.13 -3.65
CA ALA A 106 -6.26 1.56 -3.65
C ALA A 106 -6.81 2.29 -2.41
N ARG A 107 -7.83 1.73 -1.71
CA ARG A 107 -8.28 2.24 -0.40
C ARG A 107 -7.26 1.93 0.69
N ASP A 108 -6.71 0.71 0.71
CA ASP A 108 -5.66 0.34 1.65
C ASP A 108 -4.43 1.25 1.49
N TYR A 109 -4.06 1.63 0.26
CA TYR A 109 -3.01 2.62 0.03
C TYR A 109 -3.30 3.96 0.73
N ALA A 110 -4.52 4.48 0.59
CA ALA A 110 -4.93 5.73 1.24
C ALA A 110 -4.96 5.59 2.77
N ASP A 111 -5.39 4.45 3.28
CA ASP A 111 -5.46 4.14 4.71
C ASP A 111 -4.06 4.02 5.34
N ILE A 112 -3.09 3.43 4.63
CA ILE A 112 -1.69 3.42 5.04
C ILE A 112 -1.16 4.85 5.14
N LEU A 113 -1.41 5.67 4.12
CA LEU A 113 -0.96 7.06 4.12
C LEU A 113 -1.56 7.85 5.29
N GLU A 114 -2.88 7.75 5.50
CA GLU A 114 -3.54 8.42 6.62
C GLU A 114 -3.01 7.92 7.97
N PHE A 115 -2.77 6.61 8.10
CA PHE A 115 -2.15 6.05 9.29
C PHE A 115 -0.77 6.66 9.53
N LEU A 116 0.09 6.76 8.52
CA LEU A 116 1.45 7.29 8.68
C LEU A 116 1.45 8.80 8.98
N VAL A 117 0.58 9.57 8.34
CA VAL A 117 0.35 11.01 8.64
C VAL A 117 -0.02 11.19 10.11
N ARG A 118 -0.94 10.37 10.64
CA ARG A 118 -1.32 10.41 12.06
C ARG A 118 -0.22 9.89 12.98
N ARG A 119 0.43 8.78 12.61
CA ARG A 119 1.48 8.11 13.40
C ARG A 119 2.69 9.01 13.65
N TRP A 120 3.05 9.84 12.67
CA TRP A 120 4.13 10.81 12.77
C TRP A 120 3.65 12.22 13.12
N ASN A 121 2.37 12.37 13.48
CA ASN A 121 1.78 13.63 13.95
C ASN A 121 1.99 14.80 12.96
N VAL A 122 1.97 14.51 11.66
CA VAL A 122 2.36 15.45 10.59
C VAL A 122 1.54 16.73 10.64
N GLU A 123 0.24 16.65 10.95
CA GLU A 123 -0.66 17.80 11.04
C GLU A 123 -0.25 18.81 12.13
N LYS A 124 0.40 18.35 13.20
CA LYS A 124 0.76 19.19 14.35
C LYS A 124 2.23 19.65 14.33
N LEU A 125 2.98 19.33 13.27
CA LEU A 125 4.33 19.84 13.10
C LEU A 125 4.29 21.37 12.95
N SER A 126 5.22 22.04 13.62
CA SER A 126 5.36 23.49 13.63
C SER A 126 6.84 23.87 13.44
N GLY A 127 7.10 25.15 13.14
CA GLY A 127 8.46 25.62 12.89
C GLY A 127 9.07 25.11 11.57
N LEU A 128 8.21 24.69 10.63
CA LEU A 128 8.64 24.24 9.30
C LEU A 128 9.00 25.44 8.40
N SER A 129 9.85 25.19 7.42
CA SER A 129 10.10 26.12 6.33
C SER A 129 8.86 26.30 5.46
N GLY A 130 8.89 27.28 4.56
CA GLY A 130 7.82 27.46 3.58
C GLY A 130 7.63 26.25 2.66
N GLU A 131 8.69 25.47 2.40
CA GLU A 131 8.59 24.20 1.67
C GLU A 131 7.99 23.09 2.53
N GLY A 132 8.44 22.98 3.79
CA GLY A 132 7.90 22.04 4.76
C GLY A 132 6.39 22.21 4.98
N HIS A 133 5.90 23.45 5.10
CA HIS A 133 4.46 23.70 5.20
C HIS A 133 3.68 23.28 3.95
N ARG A 134 4.20 23.52 2.73
CA ARG A 134 3.56 23.01 1.50
C ARG A 134 3.54 21.48 1.45
N ALA A 135 4.60 20.83 1.93
CA ALA A 135 4.67 19.38 2.06
C ALA A 135 3.65 18.85 3.07
N GLN A 136 3.50 19.53 4.21
CA GLN A 136 2.50 19.24 5.24
C GLN A 136 1.07 19.27 4.69
N ASP A 137 0.67 20.38 4.06
CA ASP A 137 -0.66 20.55 3.49
C ASP A 137 -0.95 19.48 2.43
N TYR A 138 0.04 19.20 1.57
CA TYR A 138 -0.06 18.15 0.57
C TYR A 138 -0.31 16.79 1.19
N LEU A 139 0.49 16.38 2.18
CA LEU A 139 0.38 15.07 2.83
C LEU A 139 -0.93 14.91 3.58
N CYS A 140 -1.37 15.92 4.34
CA CYS A 140 -2.62 15.87 5.10
C CYS A 140 -3.86 15.82 4.19
N GLY A 141 -3.83 16.47 3.02
CA GLY A 141 -4.93 16.45 2.05
C GLY A 141 -4.95 15.23 1.12
N LEU A 142 -3.83 14.53 0.97
CA LEU A 142 -3.66 13.48 -0.04
C LEU A 142 -4.54 12.23 0.16
N PRO A 143 -4.74 11.68 1.38
CA PRO A 143 -5.60 10.51 1.58
C PRO A 143 -7.02 10.71 1.04
N ALA A 144 -7.64 11.86 1.36
CA ALA A 144 -8.98 12.19 0.88
C ALA A 144 -9.04 12.33 -0.64
N ARG A 145 -7.99 12.88 -1.26
CA ARG A 145 -7.87 12.99 -2.72
C ARG A 145 -7.75 11.61 -3.38
N ILE A 146 -6.95 10.71 -2.82
CA ILE A 146 -6.80 9.33 -3.35
C ILE A 146 -8.13 8.59 -3.30
N ARG A 147 -8.86 8.65 -2.17
CA ARG A 147 -10.17 8.00 -2.03
C ARG A 147 -11.18 8.48 -3.08
N LYS A 148 -11.28 9.79 -3.30
CA LYS A 148 -12.16 10.35 -4.34
C LYS A 148 -11.80 9.90 -5.76
N LEU A 149 -10.51 9.72 -6.05
CA LEU A 149 -10.06 9.21 -7.35
C LEU A 149 -10.39 7.71 -7.50
N GLU A 150 -10.23 6.95 -6.43
CA GLU A 150 -10.55 5.52 -6.35
C GLU A 150 -12.03 5.25 -6.60
N GLU A 151 -12.93 5.97 -5.92
CA GLU A 151 -14.38 5.87 -6.10
C GLU A 151 -14.80 6.11 -7.56
N ARG A 152 -14.18 7.11 -8.22
CA ARG A 152 -14.41 7.42 -9.63
C ARG A 152 -13.88 6.32 -10.57
N ALA A 153 -12.75 5.70 -10.23
CA ALA A 153 -12.14 4.63 -11.01
C ALA A 153 -12.93 3.31 -10.88
N GLN A 154 -13.40 2.96 -9.68
CA GLN A 154 -14.25 1.78 -9.46
C GLN A 154 -15.54 1.83 -10.29
N GLY A 155 -16.14 3.01 -10.45
CA GLY A 155 -17.31 3.21 -11.30
C GLY A 155 -17.08 2.83 -12.77
N ARG A 156 -15.84 2.98 -13.28
CA ARG A 156 -15.46 2.66 -14.66
C ARG A 156 -14.98 1.21 -14.82
N ASN A 157 -14.30 0.66 -13.80
CA ASN A 157 -13.70 -0.67 -13.89
C ASN A 157 -14.68 -1.84 -13.75
N LYS A 158 -15.87 -1.64 -13.16
CA LYS A 158 -16.90 -2.69 -13.07
C LYS A 158 -17.35 -3.21 -14.45
N GLU A 159 -17.26 -2.38 -15.49
CA GLU A 159 -17.63 -2.72 -16.87
C GLU A 159 -16.45 -3.33 -17.67
N ALA A 160 -15.22 -3.22 -17.18
CA ALA A 160 -14.00 -3.59 -17.90
C ALA A 160 -13.34 -4.91 -17.44
N ALA A 161 -13.88 -5.56 -16.39
CA ALA A 161 -13.32 -6.80 -15.85
C ALA A 161 -13.37 -7.93 -16.89
N ARG A 162 -12.22 -8.53 -17.19
CA ARG A 162 -12.06 -9.57 -18.21
C ARG A 162 -11.43 -10.81 -17.61
N ASN A 163 -11.67 -11.95 -18.24
CA ASN A 163 -10.96 -13.18 -17.92
C ASN A 163 -9.57 -13.11 -18.56
N ILE A 164 -8.52 -13.23 -17.75
CA ILE A 164 -7.12 -13.16 -18.18
C ILE A 164 -6.42 -14.48 -17.80
N PRO A 165 -5.70 -15.12 -18.73
CA PRO A 165 -4.96 -16.35 -18.45
C PRO A 165 -3.67 -16.08 -17.66
N PHE A 166 -3.45 -16.78 -16.55
CA PHE A 166 -2.23 -16.66 -15.75
C PHE A 166 -1.33 -17.90 -15.87
N SER A 167 -0.02 -17.72 -16.04
CA SER A 167 0.95 -18.85 -16.18
C SER A 167 1.04 -19.67 -14.91
N TRP A 168 0.97 -19.00 -13.76
CA TRP A 168 1.09 -19.59 -12.43
C TRP A 168 0.02 -20.64 -12.13
N ILE A 169 -1.09 -20.63 -12.87
CA ILE A 169 -2.20 -21.59 -12.76
C ILE A 169 -2.45 -22.36 -14.06
N PHE A 170 -1.37 -22.59 -14.83
CA PHE A 170 -1.38 -23.40 -16.05
C PHE A 170 -2.25 -22.81 -17.17
N GLY A 171 -2.29 -21.49 -17.31
CA GLY A 171 -3.06 -20.80 -18.34
C GLY A 171 -4.56 -20.73 -18.06
N ARG A 172 -5.02 -21.19 -16.88
CA ARG A 172 -6.40 -20.97 -16.45
C ARG A 172 -6.69 -19.47 -16.34
N GLU A 173 -7.91 -19.11 -16.69
CA GLU A 173 -8.34 -17.71 -16.67
C GLU A 173 -8.92 -17.32 -15.31
N ILE A 174 -8.54 -16.14 -14.83
CA ILE A 174 -9.15 -15.50 -13.68
C ILE A 174 -9.74 -14.18 -14.14
N ARG A 175 -10.91 -13.84 -13.60
CA ARG A 175 -11.48 -12.50 -13.77
C ARG A 175 -10.56 -11.49 -13.10
N ALA A 176 -9.85 -10.70 -13.89
CA ALA A 176 -9.02 -9.58 -13.46
C ALA A 176 -9.82 -8.28 -13.59
#